data_AF-A0A0F7VTT8-F1
#
_entry.id   AF-A0A0F7VTT8-F1
#
_cell.length_a   1.000
_cell.length_b   1.000
_cell.length_c   1.000
_cell.angle_alpha   90.00
_cell.angle_beta   90.00
_cell.angle_gamma   90.00
#
_symmetry.space_group_name_H-M   'P 1'
#
loop_
_entity.id
_entity.type
_entity.pdbx_description
1 polymer ?
#
loop_
_entity_poly.entity_id
_entity_poly.type
_entity_poly.pdbx_seq_one_letter_code
_entity_poly.pdbx_strand_id
1 'polypeptide(L)'
;MPFRSPRRDAEPQPGWVRIKVKGFGAGIRGHHPRVESGPGVTYPRIPGMEGGGVIDQADEDSGLRPGQQVATVMGGMGRSFDGSYAQYVTVPAGRVIPFEIDLEQAGGGKHEKETVMGVNKDEISKTIIELEKSFNERWSVGDNRGYLDAFADEVSYFDPILKNIVVGRDKVIAWIDSIYSNPHIVRSEYLNPQVHVSDEGDFAVLAYNLNTYVLDDNGKEKQLRAWNATHGYRLIDNQWRIAHSNWAFSQTVTEEIAS
;
A
#
# COMPACT_ATOMS: atom_id res chain seq x y z
N MET A 1 20.76 -12.14 21.27
CA MET A 1 20.19 -11.11 22.16
C MET A 1 18.70 -11.02 21.88
N PRO A 2 17.80 -11.11 22.88
CA PRO A 2 16.38 -11.17 22.59
C PRO A 2 15.88 -9.79 22.12
N PHE A 3 15.10 -9.78 21.05
CA PHE A 3 14.31 -8.62 20.62
C PHE A 3 13.40 -8.22 21.78
N ARG A 4 13.56 -6.99 22.30
CA ARG A 4 12.59 -6.42 23.23
C ARG A 4 11.27 -6.25 22.48
N SER A 5 10.19 -6.87 22.96
CA SER A 5 8.83 -6.61 22.46
C SER A 5 8.56 -5.09 22.45
N PRO A 6 7.84 -4.56 21.45
CA PRO A 6 7.45 -3.17 21.43
C PRO A 6 6.64 -2.92 22.69
N ARG A 7 7.20 -2.15 23.63
CA ARG A 7 6.59 -1.98 24.95
C ARG A 7 5.28 -1.23 24.77
N ARG A 8 4.18 -1.96 24.95
CA ARG A 8 2.82 -1.43 25.06
C ARG A 8 2.67 -0.44 26.24
N ASP A 9 3.64 -0.45 27.16
CA ASP A 9 3.50 0.13 28.51
C ASP A 9 4.47 1.29 28.79
N ALA A 10 5.14 1.86 27.79
CA ALA A 10 5.98 3.04 28.04
C ALA A 10 5.08 4.26 28.31
N GLU A 11 5.03 4.70 29.55
CA GLU A 11 4.35 5.95 29.93
C GLU A 11 5.07 7.15 29.30
N PRO A 12 4.32 8.14 28.77
CA PRO A 12 4.93 9.38 28.31
C PRO A 12 5.53 10.12 29.50
N GLN A 13 6.75 10.62 29.35
CA GLN A 13 7.36 11.52 30.31
C GLN A 13 6.71 12.92 30.25
N PRO A 14 6.94 13.81 31.23
CA PRO A 14 6.37 15.16 31.22
C PRO A 14 6.63 15.90 29.90
N GLY A 15 5.59 16.54 29.35
CA GLY A 15 5.61 17.22 28.04
C GLY A 15 5.59 16.30 26.81
N TRP A 16 5.35 15.00 27.00
CA TRP A 16 5.23 14.02 25.91
C TRP A 16 3.84 13.39 25.86
N VAL A 17 3.53 12.77 24.73
CA VAL A 17 2.29 12.01 24.54
C VAL A 17 2.60 10.66 23.89
N ARG A 18 1.74 9.67 24.16
CA ARG A 18 1.75 8.37 23.48
C ARG A 18 0.66 8.33 22.43
N ILE A 19 1.04 8.04 21.20
CA ILE A 19 0.14 7.88 20.06
C ILE A 19 -0.02 6.39 19.79
N LYS A 20 -1.27 5.93 19.69
CA LYS A 20 -1.60 4.65 19.06
C LYS A 20 -1.57 4.84 17.55
N VAL A 21 -0.58 4.27 16.89
CA VAL A 21 -0.34 4.46 15.46
C VAL A 21 -1.46 3.78 14.65
N LYS A 22 -2.04 4.52 13.72
CA LYS A 22 -3.10 4.07 12.78
C LYS A 22 -2.65 4.10 11.33
N GLY A 23 -1.62 4.89 11.02
CA GLY A 23 -0.92 4.89 9.75
C GLY A 23 0.46 5.52 9.92
N PHE A 24 1.39 5.20 9.05
CA PHE A 24 2.70 5.84 9.01
C PHE A 24 3.13 5.99 7.55
N GLY A 25 3.90 7.02 7.26
CA GLY A 25 4.52 7.15 5.95
C GLY A 25 5.72 6.21 5.83
N ALA A 26 5.87 5.62 4.65
CA ALA A 26 6.97 4.72 4.31
C ALA A 26 8.02 5.48 3.47
N GLY A 27 8.68 6.49 4.03
CA GLY A 27 9.76 7.19 3.34
C GLY A 27 10.96 6.27 3.01
N ILE A 28 11.62 6.49 1.86
CA ILE A 28 12.86 5.79 1.43
C ILE A 28 13.97 5.83 2.49
N ARG A 29 14.01 6.89 3.31
CA ARG A 29 14.97 7.04 4.43
C ARG A 29 14.60 6.23 5.69
N GLY A 30 13.38 5.69 5.77
CA GLY A 30 12.92 4.83 6.86
C GLY A 30 13.37 3.36 6.73
N HIS A 31 13.83 2.94 5.54
CA HIS A 31 14.22 1.56 5.21
C HIS A 31 15.74 1.33 5.24
N HIS A 32 16.55 2.38 5.40
CA HIS A 32 18.02 2.29 5.42
C HIS A 32 18.60 2.53 6.83
N PRO A 33 18.51 1.57 7.77
CA PRO A 33 19.11 1.74 9.10
C PRO A 33 20.63 1.48 9.14
N ARG A 34 21.34 1.23 8.03
CA ARG A 34 22.71 0.66 8.11
C ARG A 34 23.88 1.42 7.51
N VAL A 35 23.71 2.48 6.70
CA VAL A 35 24.90 3.11 6.04
C VAL A 35 25.13 4.58 6.40
N GLU A 36 24.14 5.31 6.94
CA GLU A 36 24.33 6.71 7.33
C GLU A 36 23.82 7.00 8.76
N SER A 37 24.30 6.25 9.74
CA SER A 37 24.13 6.65 11.14
C SER A 37 25.17 7.73 11.47
N GLY A 38 24.91 8.98 11.07
CA GLY A 38 25.67 10.12 11.59
C GLY A 38 25.69 10.12 13.14
N PRO A 39 26.64 10.84 13.78
CA PRO A 39 26.83 10.79 15.23
C PRO A 39 25.50 11.03 15.99
N GLY A 40 25.19 10.16 16.96
CA GLY A 40 24.05 10.32 17.87
C GLY A 40 22.90 9.30 17.77
N VAL A 41 23.05 8.19 17.02
CA VAL A 41 22.04 7.10 17.02
C VAL A 41 22.50 5.96 17.93
N THR A 42 21.71 5.66 18.96
CA THR A 42 21.92 4.52 19.86
C THR A 42 20.93 3.39 19.53
N TYR A 43 21.44 2.17 19.36
CA TYR A 43 20.65 0.97 19.07
C TYR A 43 20.41 0.12 20.33
N PRO A 44 19.32 -0.68 20.40
CA PRO A 44 18.27 -0.85 19.40
C PRO A 44 17.29 0.32 19.34
N ARG A 45 16.71 0.58 18.16
CA ARG A 45 15.84 1.73 17.87
C ARG A 45 14.71 1.29 16.93
N ILE A 46 13.47 1.70 17.20
CA ILE A 46 12.34 1.46 16.28
C ILE A 46 12.39 2.52 15.17
N PRO A 47 12.36 2.17 13.87
CA PRO A 47 12.31 3.15 12.78
C PRO A 47 10.95 3.87 12.65
N GLY A 48 10.89 4.84 11.74
CA GLY A 48 9.66 5.58 11.41
C GLY A 48 9.79 7.06 11.76
N MET A 49 9.77 7.91 10.73
CA MET A 49 9.94 9.35 10.86
C MET A 49 8.61 10.11 10.85
N GLU A 50 7.52 9.44 10.52
CA GLU A 50 6.19 10.04 10.42
C GLU A 50 5.10 9.04 10.82
N GLY A 51 4.05 9.51 11.47
CA GLY A 51 2.98 8.66 11.98
C GLY A 51 1.71 9.45 12.22
N GLY A 52 0.57 8.87 11.83
CA GLY A 52 -0.77 9.33 12.14
C GLY A 52 -1.46 8.34 13.07
N GLY A 53 -2.29 8.83 13.97
CA GLY A 53 -2.96 7.99 14.95
C GLY A 53 -3.91 8.75 15.86
N VAL A 54 -4.18 8.14 17.00
CA VAL A 54 -4.96 8.75 18.08
C VAL A 54 -4.10 8.82 19.33
N ILE A 55 -4.27 9.88 20.11
CA ILE A 55 -3.65 9.98 21.43
C ILE A 55 -4.21 8.85 22.30
N ASP A 56 -3.33 8.00 22.78
CA ASP A 56 -3.64 6.93 23.74
C ASP A 56 -3.48 7.45 25.17
N GLN A 57 -2.39 8.18 25.41
CA GLN A 57 -2.10 8.81 26.70
C GLN A 57 -1.41 10.15 26.47
N ALA A 58 -1.75 11.13 27.28
CA ALA A 58 -1.15 12.46 27.23
C ALA A 58 -0.77 12.89 28.64
N ASP A 59 0.39 13.53 28.76
CA ASP A 59 0.76 14.27 29.97
C ASP A 59 -0.24 15.41 30.22
N GLU A 60 -0.55 15.72 31.48
CA GLU A 60 -1.59 16.69 31.86
C GLU A 60 -1.31 18.09 31.27
N ASP A 61 -0.03 18.46 31.16
CA ASP A 61 0.42 19.76 30.67
C ASP A 61 0.65 19.80 29.14
N SER A 62 0.38 18.70 28.43
CA SER A 62 0.63 18.60 26.98
C SER A 62 -0.35 19.41 26.11
N GLY A 63 -1.50 19.82 26.67
CA GLY A 63 -2.59 20.45 25.91
C GLY A 63 -3.32 19.51 24.93
N LEU A 64 -3.03 18.20 24.98
CA LEU A 64 -3.63 17.16 24.16
C LEU A 64 -4.42 16.18 25.04
N ARG A 65 -5.44 15.54 24.47
CA ARG A 65 -6.31 14.61 25.22
C ARG A 65 -6.38 13.24 24.56
N PRO A 66 -6.53 12.15 25.33
CA PRO A 66 -6.84 10.82 24.79
C PRO A 66 -8.01 10.85 23.80
N GLY A 67 -7.89 10.09 22.71
CA GLY A 67 -8.86 10.01 21.61
C GLY A 67 -8.70 11.06 20.52
N GLN A 68 -7.89 12.11 20.73
CA GLN A 68 -7.65 13.13 19.72
C GLN A 68 -6.87 12.58 18.51
N GLN A 69 -7.35 12.84 17.30
CA GLN A 69 -6.65 12.50 16.06
C GLN A 69 -5.42 13.39 15.89
N VAL A 70 -4.29 12.78 15.56
CA VAL A 70 -3.00 13.47 15.54
C VAL A 70 -2.07 12.91 14.48
N ALA A 71 -1.22 13.79 13.94
CA ALA A 71 -0.07 13.44 13.12
C ALA A 71 1.21 13.91 13.80
N THR A 72 2.30 13.19 13.58
CA THR A 72 3.65 13.58 13.99
C THR A 72 4.61 13.29 12.85
N VAL A 73 5.60 14.16 12.66
CA VAL A 73 6.58 14.04 11.59
C VAL A 73 7.91 14.62 12.05
N MET A 74 9.01 13.94 11.70
CA MET A 74 10.38 14.32 11.98
C MET A 74 10.65 14.56 13.48
N GLY A 75 11.62 15.42 13.83
CA GLY A 75 11.88 15.82 15.22
C GLY A 75 12.72 14.84 16.03
N GLY A 76 13.44 13.91 15.38
CA GLY A 76 14.30 12.92 16.05
C GLY A 76 13.70 11.52 16.16
N MET A 77 12.46 11.33 15.70
CA MET A 77 11.80 10.02 15.58
C MET A 77 12.64 9.05 14.75
N GLY A 78 12.84 7.84 15.25
CA GLY A 78 13.67 6.82 14.63
C GLY A 78 15.18 7.05 14.73
N ARG A 79 15.62 8.12 15.43
CA ARG A 79 17.05 8.43 15.65
C ARG A 79 17.34 8.66 17.14
N SER A 80 16.87 9.80 17.66
CA SER A 80 17.06 10.24 19.05
C SER A 80 16.16 9.46 20.01
N PHE A 81 14.98 9.05 19.54
CA PHE A 81 14.02 8.20 20.26
C PHE A 81 13.25 7.33 19.26
N ASP A 82 12.51 6.35 19.76
CA ASP A 82 11.81 5.35 18.95
C ASP A 82 10.79 5.98 17.98
N GLY A 83 10.67 5.40 16.79
CA GLY A 83 9.81 5.86 15.71
C GLY A 83 8.46 5.15 15.62
N SER A 84 7.67 5.56 14.62
CA SER A 84 6.26 5.19 14.44
C SER A 84 6.01 3.81 13.83
N TYR A 85 7.02 3.01 13.48
CA TYR A 85 6.81 1.67 12.92
C TYR A 85 6.40 0.62 13.98
N ALA A 86 6.07 1.07 15.19
CA ALA A 86 5.45 0.27 16.23
C ALA A 86 3.98 0.64 16.42
N GLN A 87 3.24 -0.23 17.10
CA GLN A 87 1.82 0.01 17.44
C GLN A 87 1.62 1.28 18.28
N TYR A 88 2.64 1.68 19.04
CA TYR A 88 2.65 2.86 19.88
C TYR A 88 3.96 3.61 19.72
N VAL A 89 3.89 4.95 19.75
CA VAL A 89 5.07 5.82 19.76
C VAL A 89 4.90 6.92 20.80
N THR A 90 5.94 7.23 21.55
CA THR A 90 5.98 8.39 22.44
C THR A 90 6.74 9.53 21.77
N VAL A 91 6.13 10.72 21.73
CA VAL A 91 6.67 11.91 21.06
C VAL A 91 6.50 13.15 21.95
N PRO A 92 7.36 14.18 21.83
CA PRO A 92 7.12 15.46 22.50
C PRO A 92 5.81 16.08 22.03
N ALA A 93 5.00 16.60 22.95
CA ALA A 93 3.69 17.18 22.64
C ALA A 93 3.77 18.30 21.59
N GLY A 94 4.81 19.14 21.65
CA GLY A 94 5.04 20.21 20.67
C GLY A 94 5.40 19.74 19.25
N ARG A 95 5.52 18.43 19.00
CA ARG A 95 5.72 17.83 17.66
C ARG A 95 4.47 17.17 17.11
N VAL A 96 3.37 17.25 17.85
CA VAL A 96 2.10 16.64 17.51
C VAL A 96 1.17 17.68 16.93
N ILE A 97 0.66 17.39 15.74
CA ILE A 97 -0.28 18.23 15.02
C ILE A 97 -1.65 17.57 15.17
N PRO A 98 -2.54 18.11 16.02
CA PRO A 98 -3.91 17.63 16.06
C PRO A 98 -4.64 18.00 14.78
N PHE A 99 -5.51 17.11 14.33
CA PHE A 99 -6.41 17.35 13.22
C PHE A 99 -7.76 16.72 13.54
N GLU A 100 -8.79 17.11 12.80
CA GLU A 100 -10.09 16.46 12.84
C GLU A 100 -10.47 16.10 11.40
N ILE A 101 -10.63 14.80 11.16
CA ILE A 101 -11.24 14.26 9.95
C ILE A 101 -12.52 13.58 10.41
N ASP A 102 -13.65 14.13 9.97
CA ASP A 102 -14.92 13.44 10.03
C ASP A 102 -14.91 12.32 8.98
N LEU A 103 -14.61 11.10 9.45
CA LEU A 103 -14.58 9.93 8.60
C LEU A 103 -15.96 9.62 7.97
N GLU A 104 -17.07 10.16 8.50
CA GLU A 104 -18.39 10.01 7.88
C GLU A 104 -18.56 10.85 6.62
N GLN A 105 -17.86 11.98 6.51
CA GLN A 105 -17.85 12.77 5.28
C GLN A 105 -16.75 12.33 4.29
N ALA A 106 -15.69 11.67 4.78
CA ALA A 106 -14.61 11.16 3.94
C ALA A 106 -14.85 9.74 3.39
N GLY A 107 -15.80 8.99 3.95
CA GLY A 107 -16.22 7.70 3.42
C GLY A 107 -17.63 7.35 3.89
N GLY A 108 -18.56 7.25 2.94
CA GLY A 108 -19.80 6.47 3.01
C GLY A 108 -20.69 6.67 4.25
N GLY A 109 -21.89 7.22 4.05
CA GLY A 109 -22.89 7.36 5.10
C GLY A 109 -23.07 6.10 5.96
N LYS A 110 -23.28 6.33 7.26
CA LYS A 110 -23.60 5.30 8.26
C LYS A 110 -24.59 4.26 7.72
N HIS A 111 -24.14 3.02 7.51
CA HIS A 111 -25.04 1.89 7.51
C HIS A 111 -25.26 1.43 8.95
N GLU A 112 -26.53 1.34 9.34
CA GLU A 112 -26.95 0.75 10.61
C GLU A 112 -26.33 -0.65 10.76
N LYS A 113 -25.93 -0.97 11.99
CA LYS A 113 -25.41 -2.30 12.35
C LYS A 113 -26.51 -3.34 12.17
N GLU A 114 -26.64 -3.83 10.94
CA GLU A 114 -27.16 -5.15 10.69
C GLU A 114 -26.13 -6.16 11.23
N THR A 115 -26.59 -7.27 11.80
CA THR A 115 -25.70 -8.29 12.39
C THR A 115 -24.89 -8.95 11.27
N VAL A 116 -23.74 -8.38 10.91
CA VAL A 116 -22.89 -8.86 9.81
C VAL A 116 -22.20 -10.16 10.24
N MET A 117 -22.46 -11.25 9.50
CA MET A 117 -21.54 -12.39 9.46
C MET A 117 -20.15 -11.85 9.14
N GLY A 118 -19.17 -12.04 10.03
CA GLY A 118 -17.86 -11.39 9.92
C GLY A 118 -17.24 -11.50 8.52
N VAL A 119 -16.55 -10.44 8.09
CA VAL A 119 -15.92 -10.33 6.77
C VAL A 119 -15.08 -11.56 6.45
N ASN A 120 -15.44 -12.28 5.38
CA ASN A 120 -14.70 -13.46 4.92
C ASN A 120 -13.51 -13.05 4.04
N LYS A 121 -12.39 -12.69 4.68
CA LYS A 121 -11.19 -12.22 3.98
C LYS A 121 -10.59 -13.25 3.02
N ASP A 122 -10.72 -14.54 3.31
CA ASP A 122 -10.20 -15.61 2.45
C ASP A 122 -11.00 -15.72 1.15
N GLU A 123 -12.32 -15.58 1.22
CA GLU A 123 -13.20 -15.58 0.04
C GLU A 123 -13.01 -14.34 -0.81
N ILE A 124 -12.88 -13.16 -0.19
CA ILE A 124 -12.53 -11.92 -0.90
C ILE A 124 -11.18 -12.08 -1.59
N SER A 125 -10.17 -12.62 -0.91
CA SER A 125 -8.84 -12.83 -1.49
C SER A 125 -8.88 -13.74 -2.72
N LYS A 126 -9.65 -14.83 -2.67
CA LYS A 126 -9.86 -15.71 -3.84
C LYS A 126 -10.53 -14.96 -4.99
N THR A 127 -11.60 -14.22 -4.70
CA THR A 127 -12.33 -13.42 -5.68
C THR A 127 -11.42 -12.43 -6.39
N ILE A 128 -10.58 -11.70 -5.65
CA ILE A 128 -9.64 -10.72 -6.22
C ILE A 128 -8.62 -11.41 -7.15
N ILE A 129 -8.08 -12.56 -6.74
CA ILE A 129 -7.13 -13.32 -7.57
C ILE A 129 -7.81 -13.87 -8.84
N GLU A 130 -9.06 -14.32 -8.75
CA GLU A 130 -9.82 -14.81 -9.89
C GLU A 130 -10.16 -13.69 -10.88
N LEU A 131 -10.55 -12.50 -10.38
CA LEU A 131 -10.75 -11.32 -11.21
C LEU A 131 -9.48 -10.95 -11.97
N GLU A 132 -8.35 -10.85 -11.27
CA GLU A 132 -7.05 -10.54 -11.87
C GLU A 132 -6.71 -11.49 -13.02
N LYS A 133 -6.85 -12.81 -12.77
CA LYS A 133 -6.61 -13.84 -13.79
C LYS A 133 -7.55 -13.68 -14.98
N SER A 134 -8.84 -13.45 -14.73
CA SER A 134 -9.82 -13.27 -15.80
C SER A 134 -9.53 -12.07 -16.69
N PHE A 135 -9.04 -10.97 -16.12
CA PHE A 135 -8.65 -9.78 -16.88
C PHE A 135 -7.40 -10.05 -17.72
N ASN A 136 -6.41 -10.73 -17.16
CA ASN A 136 -5.19 -11.10 -17.86
C ASN A 136 -5.41 -12.11 -18.99
N GLU A 137 -6.32 -13.07 -18.80
CA GLU A 137 -6.70 -14.04 -19.82
C GLU A 137 -7.30 -13.34 -21.04
N ARG A 138 -8.20 -12.36 -20.82
CA ARG A 138 -8.75 -11.51 -21.88
C ARG A 138 -7.65 -10.68 -22.55
N TRP A 139 -6.77 -10.06 -21.76
CA TRP A 139 -5.64 -9.28 -22.28
C TRP A 139 -4.74 -10.10 -23.20
N SER A 140 -4.46 -11.35 -22.81
CA SER A 140 -3.57 -12.28 -23.51
C SER A 140 -4.08 -12.67 -24.91
N VAL A 141 -5.41 -12.69 -25.09
CA VAL A 141 -6.05 -13.00 -26.38
C VAL A 141 -6.39 -11.78 -27.23
N GLY A 142 -6.01 -10.57 -26.81
CA GLY A 142 -6.22 -9.35 -27.58
C GLY A 142 -7.33 -8.43 -27.06
N ASP A 143 -7.93 -8.75 -25.92
CA ASP A 143 -9.02 -7.97 -25.33
C ASP A 143 -8.55 -7.23 -24.07
N ASN A 144 -8.10 -5.98 -24.26
CA ASN A 144 -7.67 -5.12 -23.16
C ASN A 144 -8.84 -4.63 -22.27
N ARG A 145 -10.10 -4.78 -22.71
CA ARG A 145 -11.27 -4.24 -21.99
C ARG A 145 -11.52 -4.94 -20.66
N GLY A 146 -11.02 -6.16 -20.48
CA GLY A 146 -11.05 -6.86 -19.19
C GLY A 146 -10.54 -5.98 -18.03
N TYR A 147 -9.35 -5.39 -18.19
CA TYR A 147 -8.80 -4.47 -17.19
C TYR A 147 -9.43 -3.08 -17.27
N LEU A 148 -9.60 -2.53 -18.49
CA LEU A 148 -10.03 -1.14 -18.66
C LEU A 148 -11.41 -0.88 -18.07
N ASP A 149 -12.34 -1.83 -18.24
CA ASP A 149 -13.70 -1.72 -17.71
C ASP A 149 -13.73 -1.95 -16.19
N ALA A 150 -12.73 -2.63 -15.64
CA ALA A 150 -12.61 -2.88 -14.20
C ALA A 150 -12.06 -1.67 -13.43
N PHE A 151 -11.47 -0.68 -14.09
CA PHE A 151 -10.99 0.54 -13.42
C PHE A 151 -12.12 1.36 -12.81
N ALA A 152 -11.89 1.86 -11.60
CA ALA A 152 -12.69 2.92 -11.00
C ALA A 152 -12.52 4.23 -11.78
N ASP A 153 -13.51 5.12 -11.73
CA ASP A 153 -13.50 6.37 -12.49
C ASP A 153 -12.27 7.24 -12.15
N GLU A 154 -11.85 7.25 -10.88
CA GLU A 154 -10.72 7.99 -10.33
C GLU A 154 -9.39 7.22 -10.28
N VAL A 155 -9.27 6.08 -10.98
CA VAL A 155 -8.10 5.20 -10.89
C VAL A 155 -6.77 5.95 -11.00
N SER A 156 -5.81 5.58 -10.16
CA SER A 156 -4.42 6.02 -10.28
C SER A 156 -3.57 4.91 -10.92
N TYR A 157 -2.82 5.25 -11.96
CA TYR A 157 -2.14 4.28 -12.82
C TYR A 157 -0.66 4.61 -13.02
N PHE A 158 0.20 3.63 -12.71
CA PHE A 158 1.63 3.63 -13.02
C PHE A 158 1.95 2.55 -14.05
N ASP A 159 2.76 2.94 -15.03
CA ASP A 159 3.31 2.09 -16.08
C ASP A 159 4.82 2.36 -16.16
N PRO A 160 5.68 1.34 -16.37
CA PRO A 160 7.12 1.56 -16.40
C PRO A 160 7.59 2.45 -17.55
N ILE A 161 6.79 2.67 -18.59
CA ILE A 161 7.17 3.54 -19.72
C ILE A 161 6.60 4.97 -19.58
N LEU A 162 5.75 5.22 -18.58
CA LEU A 162 5.24 6.55 -18.27
C LEU A 162 6.23 7.32 -17.37
N LYS A 163 6.47 8.58 -17.70
CA LYS A 163 7.26 9.49 -16.84
C LYS A 163 6.50 9.92 -15.59
N ASN A 164 5.18 10.06 -15.70
CA ASN A 164 4.30 10.55 -14.64
C ASN A 164 3.10 9.62 -14.49
N ILE A 165 2.52 9.60 -13.28
CA ILE A 165 1.25 8.93 -13.00
C ILE A 165 0.12 9.47 -13.89
N VAL A 166 -0.79 8.58 -14.28
CA VAL A 166 -2.05 8.94 -14.93
C VAL A 166 -3.19 8.75 -13.92
N VAL A 167 -4.10 9.73 -13.85
CA VAL A 167 -5.27 9.68 -12.95
C VAL A 167 -6.56 9.86 -13.75
N GLY A 168 -7.48 8.94 -13.56
CA GLY A 168 -8.81 8.90 -14.17
C GLY A 168 -8.93 7.85 -15.28
N ARG A 169 -10.01 7.05 -15.26
CA ARG A 169 -10.21 5.90 -16.17
C ARG A 169 -10.06 6.28 -17.63
N ASP A 170 -10.70 7.35 -18.08
CA ASP A 170 -10.68 7.75 -19.50
C ASP A 170 -9.27 8.06 -20.01
N LYS A 171 -8.43 8.66 -19.15
CA LYS A 171 -7.03 8.96 -19.50
C LYS A 171 -6.19 7.70 -19.55
N VAL A 172 -6.44 6.75 -18.64
CA VAL A 172 -5.78 5.45 -18.65
C VAL A 172 -6.17 4.64 -19.88
N ILE A 173 -7.45 4.64 -20.27
CA ILE A 173 -7.94 4.03 -21.50
C ILE A 173 -7.24 4.65 -22.71
N ALA A 174 -7.24 5.98 -22.82
CA ALA A 174 -6.59 6.68 -23.94
C ALA A 174 -5.10 6.37 -24.03
N TRP A 175 -4.42 6.27 -22.88
CA TRP A 175 -3.01 5.87 -22.82
C TRP A 175 -2.81 4.43 -23.31
N ILE A 176 -3.52 3.47 -22.74
CA ILE A 176 -3.38 2.05 -23.08
C ILE A 176 -3.75 1.82 -24.55
N ASP A 177 -4.86 2.38 -25.04
CA ASP A 177 -5.27 2.24 -26.44
C ASP A 177 -4.23 2.82 -27.43
N SER A 178 -3.42 3.80 -27.00
CA SER A 178 -2.36 4.37 -27.84
C SER A 178 -1.11 3.49 -27.99
N ILE A 179 -0.87 2.59 -27.03
CA ILE A 179 0.33 1.72 -26.98
C ILE A 179 0.00 0.23 -27.17
N TYR A 180 -1.27 -0.15 -27.05
CA TYR A 180 -1.68 -1.53 -27.04
C TYR A 180 -1.57 -2.16 -28.43
N SER A 181 -0.80 -3.24 -28.49
CA SER A 181 -0.90 -4.24 -29.54
C SER A 181 -1.05 -5.60 -28.87
N ASN A 182 -1.87 -6.49 -29.43
CA ASN A 182 -2.04 -7.83 -28.89
C ASN A 182 -0.66 -8.52 -28.71
N PRO A 183 -0.27 -8.86 -27.47
CA PRO A 183 1.04 -9.45 -27.23
C PRO A 183 1.12 -10.94 -27.59
N HIS A 184 -0.01 -11.57 -27.94
CA HIS A 184 -0.11 -13.00 -28.27
C HIS A 184 0.48 -13.91 -27.19
N ILE A 185 0.17 -13.60 -25.91
CA ILE A 185 0.65 -14.36 -24.76
C ILE A 185 -0.02 -15.73 -24.78
N VAL A 186 0.79 -16.79 -24.79
CA VAL A 186 0.31 -18.18 -24.78
C VAL A 186 0.29 -18.78 -23.39
N ARG A 187 1.03 -18.18 -22.44
CA ARG A 187 1.07 -18.64 -21.06
C ARG A 187 1.43 -17.51 -20.09
N SER A 188 0.74 -17.50 -18.96
CA SER A 188 0.96 -16.59 -17.84
C SER A 188 1.27 -17.42 -16.58
N GLU A 189 2.36 -17.11 -15.89
CA GLU A 189 2.69 -17.67 -14.58
C GLU A 189 2.57 -16.60 -13.50
N TYR A 190 1.66 -16.82 -12.56
CA TYR A 190 1.46 -15.96 -11.39
C TYR A 190 2.29 -16.49 -10.24
N LEU A 191 3.23 -15.69 -9.77
CA LEU A 191 4.13 -16.04 -8.68
C LEU A 191 3.85 -15.15 -7.47
N ASN A 192 3.92 -15.75 -6.28
CA ASN A 192 3.80 -15.07 -4.99
C ASN A 192 2.57 -14.14 -4.83
N PRO A 193 1.35 -14.53 -5.27
CA PRO A 193 0.19 -13.68 -5.07
C PRO A 193 -0.10 -13.48 -3.58
N GLN A 194 -0.24 -12.23 -3.17
CA GLN A 194 -0.59 -11.83 -1.80
C GLN A 194 -1.76 -10.86 -1.87
N VAL A 195 -2.79 -11.13 -1.06
CA VAL A 195 -3.93 -10.22 -0.92
C VAL A 195 -4.05 -9.79 0.53
N HIS A 196 -4.19 -8.48 0.73
CA HIS A 196 -4.48 -7.88 2.03
C HIS A 196 -5.86 -7.23 1.98
N VAL A 197 -6.82 -7.81 2.71
CA VAL A 197 -8.19 -7.32 2.79
C VAL A 197 -8.38 -6.47 4.06
N SER A 198 -8.98 -5.31 3.89
CA SER A 198 -9.42 -4.42 4.98
C SER A 198 -10.33 -5.14 5.98
N ASP A 199 -10.46 -4.58 7.18
CA ASP A 199 -11.35 -5.16 8.22
C ASP A 199 -12.83 -5.01 7.85
N GLU A 200 -13.18 -3.98 7.09
CA GLU A 200 -14.55 -3.73 6.59
C GLU A 200 -14.89 -4.55 5.33
N GLY A 201 -13.88 -5.16 4.68
CA GLY A 201 -14.09 -6.03 3.52
C GLY A 201 -14.41 -5.31 2.21
N ASP A 202 -14.32 -3.98 2.18
CA ASP A 202 -14.64 -3.12 1.03
C ASP A 202 -13.39 -2.65 0.25
N PHE A 203 -12.20 -2.92 0.79
CA PHE A 203 -10.92 -2.62 0.15
C PHE A 203 -9.95 -3.79 0.25
N ALA A 204 -9.19 -4.03 -0.82
CA ALA A 204 -8.15 -5.05 -0.87
C ALA A 204 -6.93 -4.58 -1.69
N VAL A 205 -5.74 -5.00 -1.29
CA VAL A 205 -4.51 -4.82 -2.08
C VAL A 205 -4.03 -6.18 -2.55
N LEU A 206 -3.87 -6.34 -3.86
CA LEU A 206 -3.23 -7.48 -4.50
C LEU A 206 -1.82 -7.10 -4.93
N ALA A 207 -0.83 -7.92 -4.58
CA ALA A 207 0.53 -7.82 -5.11
C ALA A 207 1.00 -9.20 -5.58
N TYR A 208 1.66 -9.26 -6.74
CA TYR A 208 2.16 -10.51 -7.30
C TYR A 208 3.26 -10.25 -8.35
N ASN A 209 4.00 -11.30 -8.71
CA ASN A 209 4.87 -11.29 -9.89
C ASN A 209 4.20 -12.07 -11.03
N LEU A 210 4.42 -11.62 -12.27
CA LEU A 210 3.86 -12.24 -13.46
C LEU A 210 4.94 -12.49 -14.51
N ASN A 211 5.13 -13.75 -14.90
CA ASN A 211 5.89 -14.09 -16.09
C ASN A 211 4.93 -14.37 -17.25
N THR A 212 5.20 -13.76 -18.40
CA THR A 212 4.40 -13.96 -19.63
C THR A 212 5.27 -14.60 -20.70
N TYR A 213 4.69 -15.51 -21.47
CA TYR A 213 5.38 -16.28 -22.50
C TYR A 213 4.66 -16.16 -23.84
N VAL A 214 5.45 -16.12 -24.92
CA VAL A 214 4.99 -16.12 -26.32
C VAL A 214 5.67 -17.27 -27.06
N LEU A 215 5.19 -17.59 -28.26
CA LEU A 215 5.90 -18.50 -29.16
C LEU A 215 6.94 -17.74 -29.98
N ASP A 216 8.12 -18.35 -30.16
CA ASP A 216 9.12 -17.90 -31.14
C ASP A 216 8.78 -18.37 -32.56
N ASP A 217 9.61 -18.01 -33.54
CA ASP A 217 9.41 -18.36 -34.96
C ASP A 217 9.39 -19.88 -35.22
N ASN A 218 9.91 -20.68 -34.29
CA ASN A 218 9.91 -22.14 -34.37
C ASN A 218 8.75 -22.78 -33.58
N GLY A 219 7.84 -21.97 -33.04
CA GLY A 219 6.72 -22.43 -32.21
C GLY A 219 7.12 -22.87 -30.81
N LYS A 220 8.30 -22.47 -30.32
CA LYS A 220 8.75 -22.77 -28.95
C LYS A 220 8.43 -21.63 -28.01
N GLU A 221 8.00 -21.94 -26.79
CA GLU A 221 7.77 -20.91 -25.77
C GLU A 221 9.06 -20.18 -25.38
N LYS A 222 8.96 -18.85 -25.34
CA LYS A 222 9.99 -17.93 -24.87
C LYS A 222 9.36 -16.92 -23.92
N GLN A 223 10.03 -16.62 -22.82
CA GLN A 223 9.57 -15.58 -21.89
C GLN A 223 9.61 -14.21 -22.56
N LEU A 224 8.46 -13.53 -22.58
CA LEU A 224 8.29 -12.21 -23.16
C LEU A 224 8.66 -11.12 -22.13
N ARG A 225 8.05 -11.17 -20.94
CA ARG A 225 8.25 -10.18 -19.86
C ARG A 225 8.10 -10.82 -18.48
N ALA A 226 8.78 -10.23 -17.51
CA ALA A 226 8.59 -10.43 -16.09
C ALA A 226 8.11 -9.13 -15.45
N TRP A 227 7.01 -9.18 -14.70
CA TRP A 227 6.35 -8.01 -14.11
C TRP A 227 6.25 -8.13 -12.60
N ASN A 228 6.28 -6.98 -11.93
CA ASN A 228 5.75 -6.79 -10.59
C ASN A 228 4.44 -6.01 -10.73
N ALA A 229 3.36 -6.52 -10.17
CA ALA A 229 2.04 -5.92 -10.23
C ALA A 229 1.52 -5.64 -8.83
N THR A 230 0.98 -4.44 -8.63
CA THR A 230 0.25 -4.06 -7.43
C THR A 230 -1.06 -3.38 -7.81
N HIS A 231 -2.18 -3.92 -7.34
CA HIS A 231 -3.51 -3.37 -7.56
C HIS A 231 -4.22 -3.08 -6.24
N GLY A 232 -4.78 -1.90 -6.12
CA GLY A 232 -5.73 -1.55 -5.07
C GLY A 232 -7.15 -1.71 -5.59
N TYR A 233 -7.90 -2.63 -5.00
CA TYR A 233 -9.29 -2.92 -5.31
C TYR A 233 -10.22 -2.27 -4.27
N ARG A 234 -11.31 -1.66 -4.74
CA ARG A 234 -12.38 -1.10 -3.92
C ARG A 234 -13.73 -1.67 -4.36
N LEU A 235 -14.57 -2.04 -3.40
CA LEU A 235 -15.94 -2.42 -3.66
C LEU A 235 -16.78 -1.15 -3.88
N ILE A 236 -17.26 -0.94 -5.10
CA ILE A 236 -18.07 0.22 -5.51
C ILE A 236 -19.33 -0.33 -6.17
N ASP A 237 -20.50 0.07 -5.69
CA ASP A 237 -21.80 -0.41 -6.19
C ASP A 237 -21.87 -1.95 -6.26
N ASN A 238 -21.38 -2.61 -5.21
CA ASN A 238 -21.29 -4.07 -5.07
C ASN A 238 -20.44 -4.77 -6.15
N GLN A 239 -19.50 -4.04 -6.75
CA GLN A 239 -18.55 -4.56 -7.73
C GLN A 239 -17.12 -4.17 -7.35
N TRP A 240 -16.20 -5.14 -7.42
CA TRP A 240 -14.78 -4.86 -7.19
C TRP A 240 -14.21 -4.10 -8.39
N ARG A 241 -13.73 -2.89 -8.13
CA ARG A 241 -13.10 -1.99 -9.11
C ARG A 241 -11.65 -1.75 -8.74
N ILE A 242 -10.79 -1.62 -9.74
CA ILE A 242 -9.38 -1.28 -9.56
C ILE A 242 -9.26 0.24 -9.38
N ALA A 243 -9.03 0.69 -8.15
CA ALA A 243 -8.82 2.10 -7.78
C ALA A 243 -7.34 2.53 -7.89
N HIS A 244 -6.41 1.58 -7.85
CA HIS A 244 -5.00 1.81 -8.09
C HIS A 244 -4.40 0.65 -8.88
N SER A 245 -3.52 0.94 -9.83
CA SER A 245 -2.79 -0.09 -10.58
C SER A 245 -1.37 0.37 -10.85
N ASN A 246 -0.41 -0.48 -10.52
CA ASN A 246 1.00 -0.26 -10.77
C ASN A 246 1.60 -1.50 -11.43
N TRP A 247 2.15 -1.31 -12.61
CA TRP A 247 2.98 -2.29 -13.29
C TRP A 247 4.43 -1.80 -13.26
N ALA A 248 5.35 -2.73 -13.04
CA ALA A 248 6.77 -2.48 -13.15
C ALA A 248 7.48 -3.71 -13.74
N PHE A 249 8.60 -3.51 -14.43
CA PHE A 249 9.44 -4.63 -14.83
C PHE A 249 10.09 -5.26 -13.60
N SER A 250 10.01 -6.59 -13.47
CA SER A 250 10.64 -7.32 -12.37
C SER A 250 12.16 -7.34 -12.49
N GLN A 251 12.65 -7.38 -13.72
CA GLN A 251 14.06 -7.23 -14.09
C GLN A 251 14.13 -6.45 -15.41
N THR A 252 14.93 -5.38 -15.44
CA THR A 252 15.31 -4.71 -16.69
C THR A 252 16.46 -5.49 -17.34
N VAL A 253 16.44 -5.63 -18.67
CA VAL A 253 17.44 -6.39 -19.47
C VAL A 253 18.85 -5.75 -19.45
N THR A 254 19.09 -4.78 -18.58
CA THR A 254 20.39 -4.13 -18.40
C THR A 254 20.68 -4.05 -16.92
N GLU A 255 21.50 -5.00 -16.47
CA GLU A 255 22.30 -5.04 -15.24
C GLU A 255 21.52 -5.13 -13.92
N GLU A 256 21.79 -6.20 -13.15
CA GLU A 256 21.66 -6.19 -11.70
C GLU A 256 22.57 -5.11 -11.14
N ILE A 257 22.08 -3.88 -11.05
CA ILE A 257 22.73 -2.86 -10.25
C ILE A 257 22.05 -2.89 -8.89
N ALA A 258 22.63 -3.68 -7.98
CA ALA A 258 22.50 -3.39 -6.57
C ALA A 258 23.18 -2.03 -6.31
N SER A 259 22.37 -0.98 -6.15
CA SER A 259 22.80 0.29 -5.57
C SER A 259 22.15 0.49 -4.21
#